data_AF-A0A963BT31-F1
#
_entry.id   AF-A0A963BT31-F1
#
_cell.length_a   1.000
_cell.length_b   1.000
_cell.length_c   1.000
_cell.angle_alpha   90.00
_cell.angle_beta   90.00
_cell.angle_gamma   90.00
#
_symmetry.space_group_name_H-M   'P 1'
#
loop_
_entity.id
_entity.type
_entity.pdbx_description
1 polymer ?
#
loop_
_entity_poly.entity_id
_entity_poly.type
_entity_poly.pdbx_seq_one_letter_code
_entity_poly.pdbx_strand_id
1 'polypeptide(L)' 'YNGSVRQYNTRCEQFPHLLIARAFAFHPAEFFAAEADSRGAVEVKLP' A
#
# COMPACT_ATOMS: atom_id res chain seq x y z
N TYR A 1 -6.42 -0.48 -2.17
CA TYR A 1 -5.00 -0.82 -1.97
C TYR A 1 -4.37 -0.03 -0.82
N ASN A 2 -4.13 1.28 -0.94
CA ASN A 2 -3.44 2.07 0.08
C ASN A 2 -4.03 1.97 1.49
N GLY A 3 -5.35 1.94 1.63
CA GLY A 3 -5.98 1.75 2.95
C GLY A 3 -5.62 0.43 3.63
N SER A 4 -5.51 -0.66 2.84
CA SER A 4 -5.09 -1.98 3.33
C SER A 4 -3.59 -2.00 3.65
N VAL A 5 -2.75 -1.42 2.78
CA VAL A 5 -1.31 -1.27 3.00
C VAL A 5 -1.03 -0.53 4.29
N ARG A 6 -1.72 0.60 4.53
CA ARG A 6 -1.59 1.36 5.78
C ARG A 6 -1.92 0.51 7.00
N GLN A 7 -3.08 -0.14 7.01
CA GLN A 7 -3.50 -0.98 8.15
C GLN A 7 -2.52 -2.13 8.39
N TYR A 8 -2.04 -2.77 7.32
CA TYR A 8 -1.05 -3.84 7.39
C TYR A 8 0.27 -3.33 7.99
N ASN A 9 0.87 -2.28 7.42
CA ASN A 9 2.13 -1.71 7.89
C ASN A 9 2.02 -1.27 9.36
N THR A 10 0.94 -0.56 9.73
CA THR A 10 0.70 -0.16 11.12
C THR A 10 0.62 -1.35 12.06
N ARG A 11 -0.06 -2.44 11.67
CA ARG A 11 -0.12 -3.65 12.50
C ARG A 11 1.24 -4.31 12.62
N CYS A 12 2.05 -4.36 11.56
CA CYS A 12 3.40 -4.91 11.61
C CYS A 12 4.32 -4.16 12.58
N GLU A 13 4.04 -2.90 12.88
CA GLU A 13 4.85 -2.05 13.77
C GLU A 13 4.31 -1.97 15.20
N GLN A 14 3.08 -2.43 15.44
CA GLN A 14 2.44 -2.38 16.76
C GLN A 14 2.80 -3.57 17.64
N PHE A 15 2.96 -3.34 18.95
CA PHE A 15 3.03 -4.43 19.92
C PHE A 15 1.64 -5.10 20.08
N PRO A 16 1.53 -6.44 20.17
CA PRO A 16 2.61 -7.44 20.14
C PRO A 16 3.00 -7.93 18.73
N HIS A 17 2.27 -7.51 17.70
CA HIS A 17 2.42 -7.98 16.32
C HIS A 17 3.84 -7.79 15.74
N LEU A 18 4.58 -6.74 16.16
CA LEU A 18 5.97 -6.50 15.76
C LEU A 18 6.89 -7.72 15.99
N LEU A 19 6.66 -8.48 17.05
CA LEU A 19 7.46 -9.67 17.36
C LEU A 19 7.20 -10.78 16.34
N ILE A 20 5.93 -11.03 16.02
CA ILE A 20 5.51 -12.01 15.02
C ILE A 20 5.99 -11.58 13.63
N ALA A 21 5.82 -10.29 13.30
CA ALA A 21 6.27 -9.74 12.02
C ALA A 21 7.77 -9.94 11.79
N ARG A 22 8.60 -9.70 12.82
CA ARG A 22 10.06 -9.95 12.73
C ARG A 22 10.39 -11.43 12.63
N ALA A 23 9.73 -12.28 13.43
CA ALA A 23 9.99 -13.72 13.45
C ALA A 23 9.64 -14.42 12.12
N PHE A 24 8.60 -13.95 11.43
CA PHE A 24 8.12 -14.52 10.17
C PHE A 24 8.44 -13.66 8.93
N ALA A 25 9.34 -12.68 9.07
CA ALA A 25 9.78 -11.80 7.99
C ALA A 25 8.63 -11.09 7.22
N PHE A 26 7.61 -10.64 7.94
CA PHE A 26 6.59 -9.76 7.35
C PHE A 26 7.17 -8.35 7.18
N HIS A 27 7.38 -7.96 5.92
CA HIS A 27 7.92 -6.66 5.54
C HIS A 27 6.81 -5.64 5.22
N PRO A 28 7.04 -4.34 5.42
CA PRO A 28 6.12 -3.29 5.01
C PRO A 28 5.80 -3.38 3.51
N ALA A 29 4.55 -3.17 3.15
CA ALA A 29 4.12 -3.04 1.77
C ALA A 29 4.22 -1.57 1.31
N GLU A 30 4.52 -1.35 0.04
CA GLU A 30 4.57 -0.02 -0.55
C GLU A 30 3.18 0.54 -0.84
N PHE A 31 3.03 1.86 -0.74
CA PHE A 31 1.82 2.52 -1.19
C PHE A 31 1.79 2.63 -2.71
N PHE A 32 0.62 2.43 -3.29
CA PHE A 32 0.40 2.72 -4.69
C PHE A 32 0.21 4.22 -4.88
N ALA A 33 0.99 4.81 -5.76
CA ALA A 33 0.77 6.14 -6.29
C ALA A 33 0.83 6.06 -7.81
N ALA A 34 -0.13 6.67 -8.49
CA ALA A 34 -0.03 6.80 -9.94
C ALA A 34 1.12 7.76 -10.27
N GLU A 35 2.03 7.28 -11.12
CA GLU A 35 3.10 8.09 -11.70
C GLU A 35 2.54 9.28 -12.47
N ALA A 36 3.33 10.34 -12.61
CA ALA A 36 2.91 11.59 -13.25
C ALA A 36 2.32 11.33 -14.65
N ASP A 37 2.96 10.45 -15.43
CA ASP A 37 2.54 10.08 -16.79
C ASP A 37 1.24 9.26 -16.82
N SER A 38 0.90 8.58 -15.72
CA SER A 38 -0.33 7.77 -15.61
C SER A 38 -1.56 8.60 -15.24
N ARG A 39 -1.40 9.90 -14.97
CA ARG A 39 -2.48 10.83 -14.62
C ARG A 39 -2.97 11.67 -15.81
N GLY A 40 -2.44 11.39 -17.01
CA GLY A 40 -2.85 12.07 -18.24
C GLY A 40 -4.36 11.99 -18.48
N ALA A 41 -4.91 13.03 -19.11
CA ALA A 41 -6.33 13.07 -19.44
C ALA A 41 -6.69 11.88 -20.33
N VAL A 42 -7.64 11.06 -19.87
CA VAL A 42 -8.17 9.95 -20.67
C VAL A 42 -9.12 10.54 -21.71
N GLU A 43 -8.84 10.31 -22.99
CA GLU A 43 -9.71 10.73 -24.08
C GLU A 43 -10.97 9.85 -24.09
N VAL A 44 -12.10 10.41 -23.66
CA VAL A 44 -13.38 9.70 -23.63
C VAL A 44 -14.13 10.00 -24.93
N LYS A 45 -14.26 8.98 -25.80
CA LYS A 45 -15.16 9.07 -26.95
C LYS A 45 -16.60 8.87 -26.47
N LEU A 46 -17.41 9.92 -26.55
CA LEU A 46 -18.86 9.83 -26.37
C LEU A 46 -19.50 9.43 -27.72
N PRO A 47 -20.51 8.54 -27.71
CA PRO A 47 -21.24 8.11 -28.91
C PRO A 47 -22.08 9.23 -29.54
#